data_AF-A0A917CB36-F1
#
_entry.id   AF-A0A917CB36-F1
#
_cell.length_a   1.000
_cell.length_b   1.000
_cell.length_c   1.000
_cell.angle_alpha   90.00
_cell.angle_beta   90.00
_cell.angle_gamma   90.00
#
_symmetry.space_group_name_H-M   'P 1'
#
loop_
_entity.id
_entity.type
_entity.pdbx_description
1 polymer ?
#
loop_
_entity_poly.entity_id
_entity_poly.type
_entity_poly.pdbx_seq_one_letter_code
_entity_poly.pdbx_strand_id
1 'polypeptide(L)' 'MGRSPGIVLDTSPTTFDRYVVNVRYCMPGQQLKPAFERARDNPQCFVGYTCYDPDKTGRDW' A
#
# COMPACT_ATOMS: atom_id res chain seq x y z
N MET A 1 -14.95 19.99 1.63
CA MET A 1 -15.27 18.63 1.14
C MET A 1 -14.13 18.13 0.26
N GLY A 2 -13.33 17.18 0.74
CA GLY A 2 -12.25 16.56 -0.05
C GLY A 2 -12.66 15.15 -0.47
N ARG A 3 -12.74 14.89 -1.78
CA ARG A 3 -12.84 13.53 -2.31
C ARG A 3 -11.43 12.97 -2.41
N SER A 4 -11.09 12.05 -1.52
CA SER A 4 -9.85 11.26 -1.61
C SER A 4 -10.15 10.03 -2.47
N PRO A 5 -9.69 9.95 -3.73
CA PRO A 5 -9.85 8.73 -4.51
C PRO A 5 -8.89 7.66 -3.95
N GLY A 6 -9.43 6.66 -3.27
CA GLY A 6 -8.75 5.45 -2.86
C GLY A 6 -9.61 4.26 -3.23
N ILE A 7 -9.00 3.18 -3.70
CA ILE A 7 -9.65 1.88 -3.83
C ILE A 7 -9.37 1.12 -2.54
N VAL A 8 -10.44 0.72 -1.86
CA VAL A 8 -10.39 -0.22 -0.75
C VAL A 8 -10.71 -1.59 -1.34
N LEU A 9 -9.72 -2.47 -1.38
CA LEU A 9 -9.91 -3.88 -1.71
C LEU A 9 -10.08 -4.62 -0.39
N ASP A 10 -11.20 -5.30 -0.24
CA ASP A 10 -11.47 -6.19 0.89
C ASP A 10 -10.67 -7.50 0.66
N THR A 11 -9.54 -7.64 1.34
CA THR A 11 -8.68 -8.84 1.26
C THR A 11 -8.96 -9.81 2.42
N SER A 12 -9.73 -9.38 3.43
CA SER A 12 -10.17 -10.15 4.61
C SER A 12 -11.17 -9.30 5.43
N PRO A 13 -12.12 -9.88 6.18
CA PRO A 13 -13.17 -9.14 6.92
C PRO A 13 -12.68 -8.06 7.91
N THR A 14 -11.38 -8.04 8.21
CA THR A 14 -10.75 -7.11 9.17
C THR A 14 -9.50 -6.41 8.63
N THR A 15 -9.08 -6.70 7.38
CA THR A 15 -7.80 -6.21 6.86
C THR A 15 -8.04 -5.40 5.60
N PHE A 16 -7.79 -4.10 5.69
CA PHE A 16 -7.79 -3.21 4.53
C PHE A 16 -6.35 -2.82 4.23
N ASP A 17 -5.83 -3.31 3.13
CA ASP A 17 -4.55 -2.86 2.62
C ASP A 17 -4.72 -1.51 1.91
N ARG A 18 -3.95 -0.50 2.36
CA ARG A 18 -3.99 0.84 1.78
C ARG A 18 -2.95 0.95 0.67
N TYR A 19 -3.41 0.99 -0.57
CA TYR A 19 -2.57 1.28 -1.74
C TYR A 19 -2.67 2.75 -2.15
N VAL A 20 -1.54 3.32 -2.55
CA VAL A 20 -1.42 4.70 -3.04
C VAL A 20 -0.81 4.74 -4.43
N VAL A 21 -1.11 5.79 -5.18
CA VAL A 21 -0.56 5.99 -6.53
C VAL A 21 0.77 6.74 -6.53
N ASN A 22 1.06 7.50 -5.45
CA ASN A 22 2.27 8.31 -5.35
C ASN A 22 2.67 8.60 -3.90
N VAL A 23 3.91 9.10 -3.73
CA VAL A 23 4.52 9.39 -2.43
C VAL A 23 3.85 10.53 -1.67
N ARG A 24 3.10 11.42 -2.35
CA ARG A 24 2.40 12.54 -1.70
C ARG A 24 1.25 12.08 -0.80
N TYR A 25 0.82 10.83 -0.95
CA TYR A 25 -0.18 10.20 -0.09
C TYR A 25 0.41 9.46 1.12
N CYS A 26 1.75 9.40 1.22
CA CYS A 26 2.49 8.87 2.36
C CYS A 26 2.76 9.96 3.40
N MET A 27 3.08 9.55 4.64
CA MET A 27 3.53 10.50 5.66
C MET A 27 4.92 11.04 5.33
N PRO A 28 5.28 12.25 5.81
CA PRO A 28 6.65 12.77 5.66
C PRO A 28 7.69 11.75 6.15
N GLY A 29 8.73 11.52 5.34
CA GLY A 29 9.80 10.54 5.62
C GLY A 29 9.53 9.12 5.13
N GLN A 30 8.30 8.78 4.75
CA GLN A 30 7.99 7.46 4.17
C GLN A 30 8.33 7.38 2.68
N GLN A 31 8.57 6.15 2.21
CA GLN A 31 8.87 5.83 0.81
C GLN A 31 7.82 4.87 0.22
N LEU A 32 7.81 4.75 -1.12
CA LEU A 32 6.92 3.86 -1.84
C LEU A 32 7.54 2.46 -1.97
N LYS A 33 6.78 1.43 -1.61
CA LYS A 33 7.08 0.03 -1.89
C LYS A 33 6.07 -0.52 -2.89
N PRO A 34 6.49 -1.09 -4.03
CA PRO A 34 5.58 -1.78 -4.94
C PRO A 34 4.82 -2.89 -4.21
N ALA A 35 3.51 -2.94 -4.38
CA ALA A 35 2.64 -3.92 -3.76
C ALA A 35 1.97 -4.79 -4.82
N PHE A 36 2.05 -6.10 -4.58
CA PHE A 36 1.51 -7.12 -5.45
C PHE A 36 0.63 -8.05 -4.64
N GLU A 37 -0.53 -8.40 -5.20
CA GLU A 37 -1.48 -9.30 -4.58
C GLU A 37 -1.72 -10.54 -5.45
N ARG A 38 -2.24 -11.59 -4.82
CA ARG A 38 -2.72 -12.77 -5.53
C ARG A 38 -4.10 -12.51 -6.14
N ALA A 39 -4.14 -12.28 -7.45
CA ALA A 39 -5.37 -12.31 -8.22
C ALA A 39 -5.63 -13.73 -8.76
N ARG A 40 -6.87 -13.99 -9.17
CA ARG A 40 -7.30 -15.30 -9.69
C ARG A 40 -6.54 -15.73 -10.94
N ASP A 41 -6.19 -14.78 -11.79
CA ASP A 41 -5.51 -14.94 -13.08
C ASP A 41 -3.99 -14.73 -12.97
N ASN A 42 -3.55 -13.82 -12.10
CA ASN A 42 -2.14 -13.56 -11.85
C ASN A 42 -1.81 -13.58 -10.34
N PRO A 43 -1.00 -14.55 -9.88
CA PRO A 43 -0.62 -14.63 -8.47
C PRO A 43 0.31 -13.49 -8.01
N GLN A 44 0.85 -12.68 -8.92
CA GLN A 44 1.66 -11.50 -8.61
C GLN A 44 1.12 -10.30 -9.39
N CYS A 45 -0.14 -9.95 -9.15
CA CYS A 45 -0.79 -8.82 -9.80
C CYS A 45 -0.36 -7.51 -9.13
N PHE A 46 0.15 -6.56 -9.89
CA PHE A 46 0.51 -5.24 -9.36
C PHE A 46 -0.76 -4.44 -9.05
N VAL A 47 -0.91 -4.03 -7.80
CA VAL A 47 -2.10 -3.28 -7.33
C VAL A 47 -1.77 -1.80 -7.10
N GLY A 48 -0.52 -1.48 -6.77
CA GLY A 48 -0.08 -0.11 -6.52
C GLY A 48 1.12 -0.06 -5.58
N TYR A 49 1.18 0.95 -4.73
CA TYR A 49 2.26 1.11 -3.76
C TYR A 49 1.74 1.14 -2.33
N THR A 50 2.51 0.60 -1.38
CA THR A 50 2.33 0.84 0.05
C THR A 50 3.36 1.85 0.54
N CYS A 51 3.01 2.61 1.58
CA CYS A 51 3.94 3.51 2.25
C CYS A 51 4.69 2.73 3.33
N TYR A 52 6.02 2.74 3.29
CA TYR A 52 6.85 2.15 4.33
C TYR A 52 7.80 3.18 4.92
N ASP A 53 8.23 2.93 6.16
CA ASP A 53 9.18 3.77 6.87
C ASP A 53 10.57 3.11 6.76
N PRO A 54 11.50 3.70 5.98
CA PRO A 54 12.82 3.10 5.75
C PRO A 54 13.65 3.01 7.03
N ASP A 55 13.43 3.92 7.98
CA ASP A 55 14.16 3.97 9.25
C ASP A 55 13.63 2.93 10.24
N LYS A 56 12.34 2.58 10.15
CA LYS A 56 11.77 1.49 10.96
C LYS A 56 12.18 0.10 10.49
N THR A 57 12.31 -0.12 9.18
CA THR A 57 12.70 -1.42 8.61
C THR A 57 14.12 -1.90 8.95
N GLY A 58 14.92 -1.08 9.64
CA GLY A 58 16.25 -1.45 10.15
C GLY A 58 16.33 -1.69 11.66
N ARG A 59 15.22 -1.55 12.39
CA ARG A 59 15.17 -1.67 13.88
C ARG A 59 14.24 -2.77 14.38
N ASP A 60 13.68 -3.57 13.47
CA ASP A 60 12.76 -4.67 13.73
C ASP A 60 13.34 -6.06 13.41
N TRP A 61 14.67 -6.21 13.49
CA TRP A 61 15.41 -7.48 13.31
C TRP A 61 15.98 -7.94 14.66
#